data_AF-A0A7U6Y9J8-F1
#
_entry.id   AF-A0A7U6Y9J8-F1
#
_cell.length_a   1.000
_cell.length_b   1.000
_cell.length_c   1.000
_cell.angle_alpha   90.00
_cell.angle_beta   90.00
_cell.angle_gamma   90.00
#
_symmetry.space_group_name_H-M   'P 1'
#
loop_
_entity.id
_entity.type
_entity.pdbx_description
1 polymer ?
#
loop_
_entity_poly.entity_id
_entity_poly.type
_entity_poly.pdbx_seq_one_letter_code
_entity_poly.pdbx_strand_id
1 'polypeptide(L)' 'MERHDFGNGRSRFEPETPLHHDHLIDNTTGNVIEFHSDEIEKLQRRIAKKMGFRLIGHRLELYGVPLSESESG' A
#
# COMPACT_ATOMS: atom_id res chain seq x y z
N MET A 1 15.81 -46.15 -11.00
CA MET A 1 15.43 -45.12 -11.99
C MET A 1 13.92 -45.00 -11.87
N GLU A 2 13.31 -43.89 -11.49
CA GLU A 2 13.70 -42.48 -11.60
C GLU A 2 13.27 -41.70 -10.34
N ARG A 3 14.17 -40.83 -9.87
CA ARG A 3 13.87 -39.78 -8.91
C ARG A 3 13.25 -38.63 -9.71
N HIS A 4 12.04 -38.20 -9.35
CA HIS A 4 11.52 -36.92 -9.83
C HIS A 4 12.06 -35.81 -8.91
N ASP A 5 13.05 -35.08 -9.42
CA ASP A 5 13.51 -33.81 -8.87
C ASP A 5 12.35 -32.80 -8.91
N PHE A 6 11.85 -32.42 -7.73
CA PHE A 6 10.92 -31.29 -7.58
C PHE A 6 11.71 -29.98 -7.76
N GLY A 7 11.94 -29.62 -9.02
CA GLY A 7 12.48 -28.34 -9.43
C GLY A 7 11.56 -27.21 -9.02
N ASN A 8 11.90 -26.57 -7.90
CA ASN A 8 11.66 -25.18 -7.50
C ASN A 8 10.74 -24.35 -8.43
N GLY A 9 9.45 -24.65 -8.42
CA GLY A 9 8.41 -23.81 -9.02
C GLY A 9 8.19 -22.60 -8.14
N ARG A 10 8.99 -21.55 -8.33
CA ARG A 10 8.83 -20.24 -7.70
C ARG A 10 7.36 -19.81 -7.75
N SER A 11 6.77 -19.77 -6.56
CA SER A 11 5.62 -18.96 -6.13
C SER A 11 4.96 -18.14 -7.26
N ARG A 12 3.95 -18.72 -7.90
CA ARG A 12 2.93 -17.93 -8.57
C ARG A 12 1.91 -17.54 -7.51
N PHE A 13 2.07 -16.35 -6.94
CA PHE A 13 0.98 -15.67 -6.26
C PHE A 13 0.11 -15.01 -7.35
N GLU A 14 -1.01 -15.64 -7.68
CA GLU A 14 -2.23 -14.98 -8.18
C GLU A 14 -3.05 -14.53 -6.94
N PRO A 15 -4.00 -13.57 -7.00
CA PRO A 15 -4.61 -12.94 -8.17
C PRO A 15 -4.55 -11.39 -8.16
N GLU A 16 -4.97 -10.79 -9.27
CA GLU A 16 -5.35 -9.38 -9.37
C GLU A 16 -6.51 -9.08 -8.40
N THR A 17 -6.17 -8.88 -7.13
CA THR A 17 -7.04 -8.20 -6.18
C THR A 17 -7.02 -6.73 -6.58
N PRO A 18 -8.17 -6.03 -6.68
CA PRO A 18 -8.16 -4.58 -6.88
C PRO A 18 -7.22 -4.01 -5.82
N LEU A 19 -6.14 -3.38 -6.29
CA LEU A 19 -5.08 -2.87 -5.45
C LEU A 19 -5.75 -1.99 -4.39
N HIS A 20 -5.47 -2.22 -3.12
CA HIS A 20 -5.95 -1.35 -2.05
C HIS A 20 -5.37 0.05 -2.33
N HIS A 21 -6.23 1.03 -2.59
CA HIS A 21 -5.86 2.41 -2.86
C HIS A 21 -6.28 3.29 -1.69
N ASP A 22 -5.42 4.23 -1.34
CA ASP A 22 -5.65 5.28 -0.36
C ASP A 22 -5.96 6.61 -1.08
N HIS A 23 -6.44 7.61 -0.35
CA HIS A 23 -6.90 8.87 -0.93
C HIS A 23 -6.09 10.07 -0.46
N LEU A 24 -5.76 10.98 -1.37
CA LEU A 24 -5.33 12.36 -1.07
C LEU A 24 -6.43 13.32 -1.52
N ILE A 25 -6.93 14.12 -0.60
CA ILE A 25 -8.01 15.09 -0.82
C ILE A 25 -7.40 16.48 -0.85
N ASP A 26 -7.54 17.17 -1.97
CA ASP A 26 -7.19 18.58 -2.10
C ASP A 26 -8.26 19.43 -1.41
N ASN A 27 -7.90 20.09 -0.32
CA ASN A 27 -8.82 20.88 0.48
C ASN A 27 -9.17 22.24 -0.14
N THR A 28 -8.51 22.62 -1.25
CA THR A 28 -8.82 23.83 -2.02
C THR A 28 -9.89 23.60 -3.08
N THR A 29 -9.87 22.41 -3.71
CA THR A 29 -10.77 22.08 -4.83
C THR A 29 -11.78 20.99 -4.51
N GLY A 30 -11.54 20.18 -3.47
CA GLY A 30 -12.30 18.96 -3.17
C GLY A 30 -11.91 17.76 -4.04
N ASN A 31 -10.89 17.90 -4.90
CA ASN A 31 -10.43 16.82 -5.76
C ASN A 31 -9.86 15.66 -4.93
N VAL A 32 -10.20 14.43 -5.34
CA VAL A 32 -9.71 13.20 -4.73
C VAL A 32 -8.73 12.53 -5.67
N ILE A 33 -7.55 12.24 -5.16
CA ILE A 33 -6.46 11.58 -5.87
C ILE A 33 -6.25 10.20 -5.22
N GLU A 34 -6.48 9.13 -5.97
CA GLU A 34 -6.19 7.76 -5.53
C GLU A 34 -4.69 7.48 -5.65
N PHE A 35 -4.10 6.89 -4.61
CA PHE A 35 -2.70 6.47 -4.63
C PHE A 35 -2.50 5.13 -3.92
N HIS A 36 -1.33 4.53 -4.13
CA HIS A 36 -0.92 3.32 -3.42
C HIS A 36 0.55 3.47 -2.99
N SER A 37 0.88 3.02 -1.77
CA SER A 37 2.26 3.05 -1.26
C SER A 37 2.60 1.79 -0.48
N ASP A 38 3.40 0.93 -1.12
CA ASP A 38 3.98 -0.28 -0.50
C ASP A 38 4.73 0.01 0.81
N GLU A 39 5.34 1.19 0.92
CA GLU A 39 6.09 1.59 2.10
C GLU A 39 5.17 1.87 3.29
N ILE A 40 4.10 2.64 3.07
CA ILE A 40 3.10 2.93 4.08
C ILE A 40 2.43 1.64 4.55
N GLU A 41 2.07 0.77 3.61
CA GLU A 41 1.50 -0.55 3.86
C GLU A 41 2.37 -1.43 4.77
N LYS A 42 3.67 -1.51 4.45
CA LYS A 42 4.65 -2.24 5.27
C LYS A 42 4.80 -1.61 6.65
N LEU A 43 4.77 -0.28 6.74
CA LEU A 43 4.87 0.45 8.01
C LEU A 43 3.68 0.16 8.92
N GLN A 44 2.45 0.28 8.41
CA GLN A 44 1.22 0.00 9.16
C GLN A 44 1.22 -1.45 9.69
N ARG A 45 1.54 -2.44 8.85
CA ARG A 45 1.66 -3.85 9.28
C ARG A 45 2.69 -4.03 10.38
N ARG A 46 3.84 -3.36 10.27
CA ARG A 46 4.91 -3.41 11.28
C ARG A 46 4.49 -2.79 12.61
N ILE A 47 3.78 -1.65 12.59
CA ILE A 47 3.27 -0.99 13.79
C ILE A 47 2.26 -1.91 14.49
N ALA A 48 1.27 -2.44 13.77
CA ALA A 48 0.28 -3.37 14.33
C ALA A 48 0.97 -4.58 14.99
N LYS A 49 1.95 -5.19 14.31
CA LYS A 49 2.72 -6.32 14.84
C LYS A 49 3.47 -5.96 16.12
N LYS A 50 4.10 -4.77 16.17
CA LYS A 50 4.81 -4.29 17.37
C LYS A 50 3.87 -4.13 18.57
N MET A 51 2.59 -3.83 18.32
CA MET A 51 1.57 -3.70 19.35
C MET A 51 0.88 -5.03 19.68
N GLY A 52 1.31 -6.14 19.09
CA GLY A 52 0.73 -7.47 19.33
C GLY A 52 -0.52 -7.77 18.49
N PHE A 53 -0.81 -6.98 17.46
CA PHE A 53 -1.99 -7.15 16.61
C PHE A 53 -1.62 -7.64 15.20
N ARG A 54 -2.53 -8.40 14.59
CA ARG A 54 -2.52 -8.68 13.15
C ARG A 54 -3.39 -7.63 12.45
N LEU A 55 -2.80 -6.85 11.55
CA LEU A 55 -3.55 -5.87 10.76
C LEU A 55 -4.54 -6.59 9.84
N ILE A 56 -5.81 -6.22 9.93
CA ILE A 56 -6.93 -6.80 9.15
C ILE A 56 -7.49 -5.83 8.11
N GLY A 57 -7.16 -4.56 8.22
CA GLY A 57 -7.56 -3.50 7.29
C GLY A 57 -7.16 -2.15 7.84
N HIS A 58 -7.26 -1.12 7.01
CA HIS A 58 -7.06 0.27 7.38
C HIS A 58 -7.82 1.18 6.41
N ARG A 59 -7.96 2.45 6.77
CA ARG A 59 -8.39 3.53 5.88
C ARG A 59 -7.38 4.65 6.01
N LEU A 60 -6.76 5.07 4.91
CA LEU A 60 -5.87 6.22 4.89
C LEU A 60 -6.43 7.29 3.95
N GLU A 61 -6.58 8.48 4.52
CA GLU A 61 -6.99 9.70 3.83
C GLU A 61 -5.96 10.78 4.20
N LEU A 62 -5.30 11.35 3.21
CA LEU A 62 -4.44 12.50 3.35
C LEU A 62 -5.25 13.75 2.94
N TYR A 63 -5.03 14.85 3.64
CA TYR A 63 -5.64 16.13 3.32
C TYR A 63 -4.52 17.12 3.06
N GLY A 64 -4.51 17.71 1.87
CA GLY A 64 -3.45 18.61 1.42
C GLY A 64 -4.01 19.83 0.71
N VAL A 65 -3.14 20.80 0.48
CA VAL A 65 -3.37 21.89 -0.47
C VAL A 65 -2.27 21.83 -1.53
N PRO A 66 -2.49 22.34 -2.75
CA PRO A 66 -1.45 22.39 -3.77
C PRO A 66 -0.23 23.14 -3.23
N LEU A 67 0.97 22.61 -3.48
CA LEU A 67 2.21 23.31 -3.16
C LEU A 67 2.28 24.62 -3.98
N SER A 68 2.60 25.72 -3.30
CA SER A 68 2.98 26.96 -4.00
C SER A 68 4.36 26.78 -4.65
N GLU A 69 4.70 27.56 -5.69
CA GLU A 69 6.02 27.48 -6.36
C GLU A 69 7.20 27.59 -5.39
N SER A 70 7.02 28.20 -4.22
CA SER A 70 8.00 28.32 -3.14
C SER A 70 8.20 27.07 -2.27
N GLU A 71 7.33 26.06 -2.36
CA GLU A 71 7.33 24.89 -1.46
C GLU A 71 7.55 23.54 -2.17
N SER A 72 7.68 23.54 -3.50
CA SER A 72 7.94 22.33 -4.30
C SER A 72 9.42 21.91 -4.34
N GLY A 73 10.24 22.41 -3.41
CA GLY A 73 11.71 22.25 -3.37
C GLY A 73 12.20 20.98 -2.69
#